data_AF-A0A3M0JKS6-F1
#
_entry.id   AF-A0A3M0JKS6-F1
#
_cell.length_a   1.000
_cell.length_b   1.000
_cell.length_c   1.000
_cell.angle_alpha   90.00
_cell.angle_beta   90.00
_cell.angle_gamma   90.00
#
_symmetry.space_group_name_H-M   'P 1'
#
loop_
_entity.id
_entity.type
_entity.pdbx_description
1 polymer ?
#
loop_
_entity_poly.entity_id
_entity_poly.type
_entity_poly.pdbx_seq_one_letter_code
_entity_poly.pdbx_strand_id
1 'polypeptide(L)'
;MGPRGWREGTSGVAAGLALGWRYHRGKIYLFSAQSQPWAAAEAACAVTHAHLASVTSAEEQAYLAREARGGTYWIGLAATGPGGSWRWTDGTPYSPDSR
;
A
#
# COMPACT_ATOMS: atom_id res chain seq x y z
N MET A 1 14.51 7.14 -11.14
CA MET A 1 14.52 6.16 -10.03
C MET A 1 13.32 6.50 -9.15
N GLY A 2 12.37 5.57 -8.97
CA GLY A 2 11.07 5.85 -8.31
C GLY A 2 10.89 5.03 -7.04
N PRO A 3 9.87 5.33 -6.21
CA PRO A 3 9.59 4.57 -5.00
C PRO A 3 8.99 3.16 -5.24
N ARG A 4 8.91 2.33 -4.18
CA ARG A 4 8.50 0.90 -4.24
C ARG A 4 7.08 0.67 -3.69
N GLY A 5 6.28 -0.26 -4.21
CA GLY A 5 4.88 -0.47 -3.79
C GLY A 5 4.61 -1.43 -2.61
N TRP A 6 3.35 -1.45 -2.14
CA TRP A 6 2.79 -2.29 -1.06
C TRP A 6 1.62 -3.20 -1.49
N ARG A 7 1.24 -4.24 -0.71
CA ARG A 7 0.17 -5.23 -1.02
C ARG A 7 -0.70 -5.64 0.20
N GLU A 8 -1.99 -5.96 0.01
CA GLU A 8 -2.93 -6.64 0.97
C GLU A 8 -3.70 -7.84 0.35
N GLY A 9 -4.05 -8.90 1.10
CA GLY A 9 -4.90 -10.01 0.60
C GLY A 9 -5.54 -10.86 1.72
N THR A 10 -6.72 -11.46 1.47
CA THR A 10 -7.55 -12.16 2.49
C THR A 10 -7.58 -13.69 2.41
N SER A 11 -6.80 -14.34 1.53
CA SER A 11 -6.62 -15.79 1.54
C SER A 11 -5.18 -16.17 1.87
N GLY A 12 -4.99 -16.78 3.06
CA GLY A 12 -3.70 -17.33 3.47
C GLY A 12 -2.75 -16.35 4.15
N VAL A 13 -3.19 -15.67 5.22
CA VAL A 13 -2.32 -14.82 6.06
C VAL A 13 -1.01 -15.55 6.44
N ALA A 14 -1.07 -16.83 6.77
CA ALA A 14 0.10 -17.65 7.09
C ALA A 14 1.08 -17.79 5.90
N ALA A 15 0.58 -17.98 4.68
CA ALA A 15 1.41 -18.08 3.48
C ALA A 15 2.02 -16.72 3.11
N GLY A 16 1.26 -15.63 3.24
CA GLY A 16 1.77 -14.27 3.07
C GLY A 16 2.91 -13.96 4.05
N LEU A 17 2.72 -14.26 5.34
CA LEU A 17 3.76 -14.08 6.35
C LEU A 17 5.03 -14.88 6.04
N ALA A 18 4.88 -16.13 5.58
CA ALA A 18 6.01 -16.97 5.16
C ALA A 18 6.80 -16.38 3.96
N LEU A 19 6.14 -15.58 3.12
CA LEU A 19 6.74 -14.90 1.98
C LEU A 19 7.26 -13.48 2.30
N GLY A 20 7.39 -13.15 3.59
CA GLY A 20 7.96 -11.87 4.04
C GLY A 20 6.96 -10.72 4.15
N TRP A 21 5.65 -11.01 4.12
CA TRP A 21 4.64 -10.03 4.45
C TRP A 21 4.59 -9.81 5.97
N ARG A 22 4.10 -8.65 6.41
CA ARG A 22 4.05 -8.24 7.81
C ARG A 22 2.61 -7.97 8.20
N TYR A 23 2.11 -8.61 9.25
CA TYR A 23 0.76 -8.36 9.72
C TYR A 23 0.71 -7.16 10.66
N HIS A 24 -0.27 -6.28 10.47
CA HIS A 24 -0.57 -5.19 11.40
C HIS A 24 -2.07 -4.87 11.36
N ARG A 25 -2.73 -4.98 12.52
CA ARG A 25 -4.14 -4.59 12.75
C ARG A 25 -5.13 -5.07 11.70
N GLY A 26 -5.11 -6.35 11.38
CA GLY A 26 -6.06 -6.96 10.45
C GLY A 26 -5.62 -6.90 8.99
N LYS A 27 -4.59 -6.12 8.65
CA LYS A 27 -4.03 -6.01 7.31
C LYS A 27 -2.67 -6.70 7.22
N ILE A 28 -2.29 -7.17 6.03
CA ILE A 28 -0.96 -7.75 5.76
C ILE A 28 -0.19 -6.87 4.80
N TYR A 29 1.11 -6.73 5.02
CA TYR A 29 1.92 -5.72 4.38
C TYR A 29 3.17 -6.26 3.69
N LEU A 30 3.36 -6.00 2.39
CA LEU A 30 4.63 -6.28 1.70
C LEU A 30 5.37 -5.00 1.31
N PHE A 31 6.62 -4.85 1.73
CA PHE A 31 7.48 -3.76 1.26
C PHE A 31 8.31 -4.27 0.08
N SER A 32 7.89 -3.95 -1.16
CA SER A 32 8.60 -4.41 -2.37
C SER A 32 10.05 -3.92 -2.38
N ALA A 33 11.00 -4.73 -2.82
CA ALA A 33 12.38 -4.27 -3.06
C ALA A 33 12.55 -3.57 -4.42
N GLN A 34 11.60 -3.75 -5.34
CA GLN A 34 11.66 -3.25 -6.71
C GLN A 34 11.21 -1.78 -6.79
N SER A 35 12.02 -0.93 -7.45
CA SER A 35 11.66 0.45 -7.79
C SER A 35 10.97 0.47 -9.15
N GLN A 36 9.71 0.90 -9.20
CA GLN A 36 8.92 0.93 -10.43
C GLN A 36 8.04 2.20 -10.47
N PRO A 37 7.56 2.62 -11.65
CA PRO A 37 6.53 3.66 -11.74
C PRO A 37 5.26 3.26 -10.98
N TRP A 38 4.52 4.24 -10.45
CA TRP A 38 3.32 4.00 -9.64
C TRP A 38 2.33 3.01 -10.28
N ALA A 39 2.01 3.22 -11.57
CA ALA A 39 1.06 2.36 -12.29
C ALA A 39 1.55 0.91 -12.44
N ALA A 40 2.87 0.71 -12.63
CA ALA A 40 3.45 -0.62 -12.70
C ALA A 40 3.49 -1.29 -11.32
N ALA A 41 3.73 -0.51 -10.26
CA ALA A 41 3.68 -1.00 -8.89
C ALA A 41 2.26 -1.48 -8.53
N GLU A 42 1.23 -0.70 -8.82
CA GLU A 42 -0.18 -1.10 -8.61
C GLU A 42 -0.53 -2.35 -9.42
N ALA A 43 -0.15 -2.41 -10.71
CA ALA A 43 -0.37 -3.60 -11.54
C ALA A 43 0.30 -4.86 -10.97
N ALA A 44 1.53 -4.73 -10.45
CA ALA A 44 2.22 -5.84 -9.80
C ALA A 44 1.50 -6.30 -8.52
N CYS A 45 0.84 -5.39 -7.80
CA CYS A 45 0.03 -5.75 -6.63
C CYS A 45 -1.23 -6.51 -7.05
N ALA A 46 -1.91 -6.04 -8.11
CA ALA A 46 -3.13 -6.66 -8.61
C ALA A 46 -2.93 -8.12 -9.05
N VAL A 47 -1.77 -8.46 -9.64
CA VAL A 47 -1.39 -9.84 -10.01
C VAL A 47 -1.39 -10.78 -8.79
N THR A 48 -1.13 -10.25 -7.60
CA THR A 48 -1.12 -11.01 -6.33
C THR A 48 -2.39 -10.81 -5.51
N HIS A 49 -3.50 -10.39 -6.15
CA HIS A 49 -4.77 -10.09 -5.48
C HIS A 49 -4.65 -9.03 -4.37
N ALA A 50 -3.85 -8.00 -4.64
CA ALA A 50 -3.52 -6.94 -3.72
C ALA A 50 -3.51 -5.55 -4.36
N HIS A 51 -3.41 -4.51 -3.54
CA HIS A 51 -3.34 -3.12 -3.95
C HIS A 51 -2.22 -2.39 -3.21
N LEU A 52 -1.75 -1.27 -3.75
CA LEU A 52 -0.89 -0.34 -3.00
C LEU A 52 -1.60 0.20 -1.75
N ALA A 53 -0.83 0.53 -0.70
CA ALA A 53 -1.38 0.76 0.63
C ALA A 53 -2.35 1.93 0.70
N SER A 54 -3.50 1.72 1.31
CA SER A 54 -4.27 2.80 1.92
C SER A 54 -3.66 3.19 3.27
N VAL A 55 -3.85 4.46 3.62
CA VAL A 55 -3.50 4.99 4.95
C VAL A 55 -4.75 5.62 5.53
N THR A 56 -5.28 4.98 6.56
CA THR A 56 -6.59 5.26 7.15
C THR A 56 -6.52 5.73 8.60
N SER A 57 -5.32 5.82 9.17
CA SER A 57 -5.09 6.37 10.50
C SER A 57 -3.64 6.85 10.65
N ALA A 58 -3.44 7.80 11.57
CA ALA A 58 -2.12 8.26 11.98
C ALA A 58 -1.24 7.12 12.54
N GLU A 59 -1.85 6.12 13.18
CA GLU A 59 -1.13 4.95 13.66
C GLU A 59 -0.62 4.06 12.52
N GLU A 60 -1.47 3.81 11.52
CA GLU A 60 -1.06 3.08 10.31
C GLU A 60 0.06 3.81 9.58
N GLN A 61 -0.03 5.14 9.48
CA GLN A 61 1.04 5.98 8.92
C GLN A 61 2.36 5.83 9.71
N ALA A 62 2.30 5.88 11.05
CA ALA A 62 3.48 5.72 11.90
C ALA A 62 4.10 4.32 11.78
N TYR A 63 3.27 3.29 11.72
CA TYR A 63 3.71 1.92 11.47
C TYR A 63 4.45 1.81 10.12
N LEU A 64 3.83 2.25 9.03
CA LEU A 64 4.41 2.20 7.69
C LEU A 64 5.73 2.97 7.59
N ALA A 65 5.80 4.16 8.18
CA ALA A 65 7.02 4.97 8.19
C ALA A 65 8.18 4.30 8.92
N ARG A 66 7.90 3.66 10.06
CA ARG A 66 8.90 2.88 10.82
C ARG A 66 9.40 1.69 10.01
N GLU A 67 8.50 0.92 9.41
CA GLU A 67 8.85 -0.26 8.62
C GLU A 67 9.59 0.09 7.32
N ALA A 68 9.31 1.25 6.74
CA ALA A 68 10.00 1.77 5.56
C ALA A 68 11.49 2.09 5.81
N ARG A 69 11.90 2.29 7.07
CA ARG A 69 13.30 2.56 7.48
C ARG A 69 13.96 3.68 6.68
N GLY A 70 13.21 4.77 6.45
CA GLY A 70 13.67 5.92 5.67
C GLY A 70 13.63 5.75 4.14
N GLY A 71 13.18 4.59 3.64
CA GLY A 71 12.95 4.38 2.22
C GLY A 71 11.66 5.02 1.72
N THR A 72 11.61 5.34 0.43
CA THR A 72 10.41 5.89 -0.21
C THR A 72 9.60 4.78 -0.87
N TYR A 73 8.31 4.73 -0.57
CA TYR A 73 7.38 3.72 -1.06
C TYR A 73 6.12 4.37 -1.68
N TRP A 74 5.62 3.79 -2.77
CA TRP A 74 4.33 4.12 -3.35
C TRP A 74 3.20 3.61 -2.45
N ILE A 75 2.17 4.43 -2.36
CA ILE A 75 0.89 4.13 -1.71
C ILE A 75 -0.24 4.22 -2.76
N GLY A 76 -1.40 3.67 -2.45
CA GLY A 76 -2.52 3.53 -3.39
C GLY A 76 -3.33 4.79 -3.63
N LEU A 77 -2.83 5.96 -3.23
CA LEU A 77 -3.56 7.22 -3.39
C LEU A 77 -3.45 7.70 -4.84
N ALA A 78 -4.59 7.83 -5.51
CA ALA A 78 -4.66 8.27 -6.91
C ALA A 78 -5.70 9.38 -7.08
N ALA A 79 -5.41 10.34 -7.96
CA ALA A 79 -6.39 11.34 -8.39
C ALA A 79 -7.28 10.75 -9.51
N THR A 80 -8.55 11.10 -9.53
CA THR A 80 -9.51 10.65 -10.57
C THR A 80 -9.34 11.37 -11.91
N GLY A 81 -8.45 12.38 -11.98
CA GLY A 81 -8.13 13.14 -13.18
C GLY A 81 -7.59 14.53 -12.84
N PRO A 82 -7.31 15.38 -13.83
CA PRO A 82 -6.95 16.77 -13.59
C PRO A 82 -8.06 17.50 -12.82
N GLY A 83 -7.76 18.02 -11.63
CA GLY A 83 -8.74 18.66 -10.73
C GLY A 83 -9.73 17.70 -10.05
N GLY A 84 -9.53 16.38 -10.19
CA GLY A 84 -10.39 15.35 -9.62
C GLY A 84 -10.17 15.11 -8.12
N SER A 85 -11.08 14.34 -7.53
CA SER A 85 -10.97 13.88 -6.15
C SER A 85 -9.88 12.81 -5.98
N TRP A 86 -9.40 12.66 -4.75
CA TRP A 86 -8.51 11.58 -4.35
C TRP A 86 -9.30 10.32 -4.01
N ARG A 87 -8.76 9.16 -4.40
CA ARG A 87 -9.29 7.84 -4.03
C ARG A 87 -8.15 6.87 -3.74
N TRP A 88 -8.44 5.86 -2.92
CA TRP A 88 -7.56 4.70 -2.76
C TRP A 88 -7.89 3.64 -3.81
N THR A 89 -6.87 2.99 -4.36
CA THR A 89 -7.03 1.94 -5.39
C THR A 89 -7.63 0.65 -4.85
N ASP A 90 -7.49 0.41 -3.55
CA ASP A 90 -8.08 -0.72 -2.83
C ASP A 90 -9.59 -0.56 -2.53
N GLY A 91 -10.19 0.58 -2.92
CA GLY A 91 -11.60 0.90 -2.67
C GLY A 91 -11.89 1.48 -1.28
N THR A 92 -10.87 1.65 -0.44
CA THR A 92 -11.01 2.29 0.87
C THR A 92 -11.54 3.73 0.71
N PRO A 93 -12.53 4.17 1.51
CA PRO A 93 -13.00 5.55 1.48
C PRO A 93 -11.89 6.54 1.76
N TYR A 94 -11.78 7.59 0.94
CA TYR A 94 -10.86 8.68 1.20
C TYR A 94 -11.43 9.62 2.26
N SER A 95 -10.77 9.72 3.41
CA SER A 95 -11.03 10.75 4.42
C SER A 95 -9.83 11.70 4.51
N PRO A 96 -10.02 13.02 4.36
CA PRO A 96 -8.92 13.97 4.52
C PRO A 96 -8.41 14.05 5.97
N ASP A 97 -9.25 13.72 6.95
CA ASP A 97 -8.97 13.88 8.39
C ASP A 97 -8.26 12.67 9.02
N SER A 98 -8.04 11.60 8.26
CA SER A 98 -7.48 10.35 8.77
C SER A 98 -5.94 10.27 8.75
N ARG A 99 -5.26 11.42 8.59
CA ARG A 99 -3.79 11.50 8.45
C ARG A 99 -3.11 12.07 9.69
#